data_AF-A0A1H1R3C6-F1
#
_entry.id   AF-A0A1H1R3C6-F1
#
_cell.length_a   1.000
_cell.length_b   1.000
_cell.length_c   1.000
_cell.angle_alpha   90.00
_cell.angle_beta   90.00
_cell.angle_gamma   90.00
#
_symmetry.space_group_name_H-M   'P 1'
#
loop_
_entity.id
_entity.type
_entity.pdbx_description
1 polymer ?
#
loop_
_entity_poly.entity_id
_entity_poly.type
_entity_poly.pdbx_seq_one_letter_code
_entity_poly.pdbx_strand_id
1 'polypeptide(L)'
;MNSKSSMSLPAAALVGAISLALPMQSFAQKTQQPAQPSTVSIIVGHSVIDALDDVRDSTAEFIDALLDAGDRLGIDNWPERKTTLEQIRQQLDDMGRELDEKADSTDAAWLSWLGDDDSGVTVNRQIRNLGDHLSQISAMLGGSWDTRNLDIVVGHQLLDQLDELRESTADLVNALDDAGSDYGWAYDPQQIKQARTALDRMEQNLNRKREGGDADMRIFLREQEYHVLAHENIETIAQVLRSLLQPEQSSSR
;
A
#
# COMPACT_ATOMS: atom_id res chain seq x y z
N MET A 1 24.87 -20.08 -42.68
CA MET A 1 23.98 -18.90 -42.68
C MET A 1 22.60 -19.39 -42.32
N ASN A 2 22.16 -19.11 -41.10
CA ASN A 2 20.97 -19.68 -40.47
C ASN A 2 19.72 -18.83 -40.75
N SER A 3 18.70 -19.51 -41.26
CA SER A 3 17.28 -19.47 -40.90
C SER A 3 16.52 -18.14 -40.68
N LYS A 4 15.52 -17.98 -41.56
CA LYS A 4 14.07 -17.83 -41.28
C LYS A 4 13.51 -16.43 -40.98
N SER A 5 12.93 -15.89 -42.06
CA SER A 5 11.83 -14.94 -42.08
C SER A 5 10.48 -15.58 -41.67
N SER A 6 9.47 -14.71 -41.50
CA SER A 6 8.01 -14.95 -41.41
C SER A 6 7.47 -14.92 -39.97
N MET A 7 6.31 -14.33 -39.64
CA MET A 7 5.24 -13.74 -40.44
C MET A 7 4.29 -12.99 -39.50
N SER A 8 3.70 -11.91 -39.99
CA SER A 8 2.60 -11.14 -39.40
C SER A 8 1.27 -11.92 -39.38
N LEU A 9 0.49 -11.73 -38.31
CA LEU A 9 -0.86 -12.27 -38.07
C LEU A 9 -1.88 -11.79 -39.12
N PRO A 10 -2.73 -12.66 -39.69
CA PRO A 10 -3.83 -12.24 -40.57
C PRO A 10 -5.10 -11.90 -39.78
N ALA A 11 -5.67 -10.74 -40.10
CA ALA A 11 -7.03 -10.34 -39.72
C ALA A 11 -8.06 -11.22 -40.46
N ALA A 12 -8.98 -11.85 -39.73
CA ALA A 12 -10.08 -12.61 -40.31
C ALA A 12 -11.29 -11.70 -40.55
N ALA A 13 -11.72 -11.68 -41.81
CA ALA A 13 -12.79 -10.85 -42.35
C ALA A 13 -14.19 -11.33 -41.93
N LEU A 14 -15.05 -10.37 -41.61
CA LEU A 14 -16.50 -10.52 -41.49
C LEU A 14 -17.10 -10.85 -42.86
N VAL A 15 -17.77 -11.99 -43.01
CA VAL A 15 -18.64 -12.26 -44.16
C VAL A 15 -20.02 -12.64 -43.66
N GLY A 16 -20.99 -11.78 -43.96
CA GLY A 16 -22.40 -11.97 -43.68
C GLY A 16 -23.04 -12.99 -44.62
N ALA A 17 -24.04 -13.69 -44.10
CA ALA A 17 -25.02 -14.41 -44.89
C ALA A 17 -26.41 -13.86 -44.57
N ILE A 18 -27.05 -13.28 -45.59
CA ILE A 18 -28.46 -12.90 -45.60
C ILE A 18 -29.28 -14.15 -45.91
N SER A 19 -30.36 -14.40 -45.17
CA SER A 19 -31.41 -15.34 -45.56
C SER A 19 -32.78 -14.77 -45.16
N LEU A 20 -33.66 -14.63 -46.15
CA LEU A 20 -35.04 -14.14 -46.05
C LEU A 20 -36.01 -15.34 -45.95
N ALA A 21 -36.88 -15.39 -44.92
CA ALA A 21 -38.32 -15.71 -44.98
C ALA A 21 -38.91 -15.98 -43.57
N LEU A 22 -40.08 -15.37 -43.31
CA LEU A 22 -40.89 -15.29 -42.05
C LEU A 22 -41.96 -16.41 -41.96
N PRO A 23 -42.87 -16.46 -40.94
CA PRO A 23 -42.76 -16.26 -39.49
C PRO A 23 -43.48 -17.36 -38.64
N MET A 24 -43.11 -17.53 -37.37
CA MET A 24 -44.01 -17.57 -36.18
C MET A 24 -43.47 -18.45 -35.03
N GLN A 25 -43.40 -17.80 -33.87
CA GLN A 25 -43.46 -18.34 -32.50
C GLN A 25 -42.28 -19.19 -32.03
N SER A 26 -41.16 -18.52 -31.77
CA SER A 26 -40.22 -18.95 -30.74
C SER A 26 -40.32 -18.01 -29.54
N PHE A 27 -40.36 -18.62 -28.36
CA PHE A 27 -40.43 -18.00 -27.05
C PHE A 27 -39.38 -16.90 -26.91
N ALA A 28 -39.81 -15.72 -26.44
CA ALA A 28 -38.91 -14.64 -26.06
C ALA A 28 -38.07 -15.09 -24.85
N GLN A 29 -36.93 -15.70 -25.12
CA GLN A 29 -35.89 -15.95 -24.14
C GLN A 29 -34.94 -14.75 -24.19
N LYS A 30 -34.96 -13.98 -23.11
CA LYS A 30 -34.08 -12.83 -22.84
C LYS A 30 -32.65 -13.11 -23.31
N THR A 31 -32.18 -12.41 -24.33
CA THR A 31 -30.76 -12.11 -24.47
C THR A 31 -30.54 -10.71 -23.90
N GLN A 32 -30.48 -10.65 -22.56
CA GLN A 32 -29.67 -9.62 -21.90
C GLN A 32 -28.23 -9.99 -22.20
N GLN A 33 -27.55 -9.15 -22.97
CA GLN A 33 -26.09 -9.08 -22.97
C GLN A 33 -25.65 -8.95 -21.51
N PRO A 34 -24.85 -9.86 -20.94
CA PRO A 34 -24.28 -9.62 -19.63
C PRO A 34 -23.34 -8.43 -19.77
N ALA A 35 -23.52 -7.45 -18.88
CA ALA A 35 -22.55 -6.38 -18.69
C ALA A 35 -21.16 -6.97 -18.39
N GLN A 36 -20.11 -6.15 -18.42
CA GLN A 36 -18.76 -6.49 -17.97
C GLN A 36 -18.50 -6.09 -16.49
N PRO A 37 -19.21 -6.62 -15.47
CA PRO A 37 -18.91 -6.29 -14.07
C PRO A 37 -17.69 -7.04 -13.55
N SER A 38 -17.37 -8.23 -14.09
CA SER A 38 -16.29 -9.09 -13.57
C SER A 38 -14.89 -8.55 -13.83
N THR A 39 -14.62 -7.95 -15.00
CA THR A 39 -13.28 -7.42 -15.31
C THR A 39 -12.94 -6.15 -14.53
N VAL A 40 -13.91 -5.24 -14.36
CA VAL A 40 -13.72 -4.02 -13.56
C VAL A 40 -13.51 -4.37 -12.09
N SER A 41 -14.24 -5.37 -11.59
CA SER A 41 -14.11 -5.85 -10.22
C SER A 41 -12.74 -6.46 -9.90
N ILE A 42 -12.16 -7.22 -10.85
CA ILE A 42 -10.81 -7.79 -10.71
C ILE A 42 -9.74 -6.69 -10.61
N ILE A 43 -9.81 -5.66 -11.46
CA ILE A 43 -8.80 -4.61 -11.52
C ILE A 43 -8.78 -3.82 -10.22
N VAL A 44 -9.95 -3.41 -9.74
CA VAL A 44 -10.12 -2.70 -8.46
C VAL A 44 -9.61 -3.56 -7.29
N GLY A 45 -9.93 -4.86 -7.33
CA GLY A 45 -9.42 -5.87 -6.40
C GLY A 45 -7.90 -5.87 -6.27
N HIS A 46 -7.21 -5.98 -7.42
CA HIS A 46 -5.75 -5.97 -7.47
C HIS A 46 -5.18 -4.64 -6.99
N SER A 47 -5.74 -3.50 -7.42
CA SER A 47 -5.20 -2.18 -7.04
C SER A 47 -5.13 -1.97 -5.53
N VAL A 48 -6.11 -2.44 -4.75
CA VAL A 48 -6.06 -2.33 -3.28
C VAL A 48 -5.07 -3.30 -2.67
N ILE A 49 -4.98 -4.53 -3.17
CA ILE A 49 -4.04 -5.52 -2.65
C ILE A 49 -2.60 -5.11 -2.97
N ASP A 50 -2.33 -4.71 -4.21
CA ASP A 50 -1.02 -4.21 -4.64
C ASP A 50 -0.62 -2.99 -3.79
N ALA A 51 -1.51 -2.01 -3.61
CA ALA A 51 -1.20 -0.83 -2.80
C ALA A 51 -1.01 -1.17 -1.31
N LEU A 52 -1.72 -2.17 -0.78
CA LEU A 52 -1.49 -2.67 0.57
C LEU A 52 -0.12 -3.33 0.69
N ASP A 53 0.28 -4.08 -0.34
CA ASP A 53 1.58 -4.72 -0.46
C ASP A 53 2.72 -3.71 -0.53
N ASP A 54 2.53 -2.64 -1.30
CA ASP A 54 3.47 -1.53 -1.39
C ASP A 54 3.67 -0.86 -0.01
N VAL A 55 2.62 -0.69 0.79
CA VAL A 55 2.75 -0.15 2.17
C VAL A 55 3.54 -1.10 3.06
N ARG A 56 3.30 -2.41 2.94
CA ARG A 56 4.07 -3.45 3.66
C ARG A 56 5.54 -3.35 3.28
N ASP A 57 5.85 -3.29 2.00
CA ASP A 57 7.23 -3.23 1.49
C ASP A 57 7.93 -1.93 1.85
N SER A 58 7.31 -0.78 1.66
CA SER A 58 7.90 0.49 2.11
C SER A 58 8.12 0.52 3.62
N THR A 59 7.24 -0.12 4.42
CA THR A 59 7.45 -0.25 5.87
C THR A 59 8.69 -1.11 6.16
N ALA A 60 8.84 -2.21 5.43
CA ALA A 60 9.99 -3.11 5.56
C ALA A 60 11.30 -2.43 5.16
N GLU A 61 11.33 -1.70 4.04
CA GLU A 61 12.49 -0.95 3.58
C GLU A 61 12.85 0.19 4.54
N PHE A 62 11.85 0.87 5.11
CA PHE A 62 12.08 1.87 6.16
C PHE A 62 12.71 1.26 7.42
N ILE A 63 12.26 0.08 7.85
CA ILE A 63 12.90 -0.67 8.94
C ILE A 63 14.34 -1.02 8.57
N ASP A 64 14.59 -1.49 7.36
CA ASP A 64 15.94 -1.84 6.90
C ASP A 64 16.87 -0.61 6.88
N ALA A 65 16.36 0.57 6.52
CA ALA A 65 17.10 1.83 6.63
C ALA A 65 17.42 2.22 8.07
N LEU A 66 16.48 2.02 9.02
CA LEU A 66 16.75 2.21 10.45
C LEU A 66 17.81 1.23 10.96
N LEU A 67 17.72 -0.04 10.55
CA LEU A 67 18.67 -1.09 10.94
C LEU A 67 20.07 -0.82 10.40
N ASP A 68 20.20 -0.37 9.14
CA ASP A 68 21.47 0.05 8.58
C ASP A 68 22.03 1.23 9.37
N ALA A 69 21.22 2.28 9.59
CA ALA A 69 21.63 3.46 10.36
C ALA A 69 22.17 3.06 11.75
N GLY A 70 21.49 2.15 12.43
CA GLY A 70 22.03 1.46 13.59
C GLY A 70 22.29 2.37 14.79
N ASP A 71 23.34 2.05 15.53
CA ASP A 71 23.82 2.86 16.67
C ASP A 71 24.16 4.32 16.29
N ARG A 72 24.33 4.62 14.99
CA ARG A 72 24.65 5.98 14.51
C ARG A 72 23.48 6.95 14.66
N LEU A 73 22.25 6.44 14.80
CA LEU A 73 21.07 7.24 15.14
C LEU A 73 21.19 7.84 16.56
N GLY A 74 22.02 7.25 17.43
CA GLY A 74 22.17 7.69 18.81
C GLY A 74 20.87 7.55 19.61
N ILE A 75 20.08 6.52 19.30
CA ILE A 75 18.86 6.18 20.03
C ILE A 75 19.24 5.32 21.24
N ASP A 76 18.77 5.71 22.42
CA ASP A 76 19.00 4.93 23.66
C ASP A 76 18.41 3.53 23.57
N ASN A 77 19.09 2.54 24.17
CA ASN A 77 18.69 1.12 24.16
C ASN A 77 18.52 0.55 22.73
N TRP A 78 19.42 0.94 21.82
CA TRP A 78 19.40 0.44 20.44
C TRP A 78 19.39 -1.09 20.32
N PRO A 79 20.17 -1.88 21.10
CA PRO A 79 20.15 -3.34 20.97
C PRO A 79 18.75 -3.95 21.16
N GLU A 80 18.00 -3.51 22.15
CA GLU A 80 16.62 -3.97 22.39
C GLU A 80 15.67 -3.53 21.28
N ARG A 81 15.79 -2.27 20.82
CA ARG A 81 14.95 -1.73 19.74
C ARG A 81 15.22 -2.42 18.41
N LYS A 82 16.49 -2.74 18.13
CA LYS A 82 16.92 -3.50 16.96
C LYS A 82 16.22 -4.87 16.92
N THR A 83 16.20 -5.59 18.04
CA THR A 83 15.48 -6.89 18.10
C THR A 83 13.99 -6.73 17.81
N THR A 84 13.34 -5.68 18.33
CA THR A 84 11.94 -5.40 18.01
C THR A 84 11.74 -5.07 16.53
N LEU A 85 12.61 -4.25 15.93
CA LEU A 85 12.58 -3.93 14.50
C LEU A 85 12.74 -5.19 13.62
N GLU A 86 13.67 -6.08 13.97
CA GLU A 86 13.86 -7.36 13.28
C GLU A 86 12.63 -8.27 13.40
N GLN A 87 11.96 -8.28 14.55
CA GLN A 87 10.70 -9.02 14.75
C GLN A 87 9.57 -8.48 13.89
N ILE A 88 9.40 -7.15 13.85
CA ILE A 88 8.39 -6.50 12.99
C ILE A 88 8.69 -6.80 11.53
N ARG A 89 9.96 -6.67 11.09
CA ARG A 89 10.39 -6.99 9.72
C ARG A 89 10.00 -8.42 9.32
N GLN A 90 10.20 -9.39 10.20
CA GLN A 90 9.81 -10.77 9.96
C GLN A 90 8.29 -10.95 9.88
N GLN A 91 7.52 -10.23 10.69
CA GLN A 91 6.06 -10.25 10.63
C GLN A 91 5.54 -9.64 9.32
N LEU A 92 6.20 -8.62 8.78
CA LEU A 92 5.89 -8.07 7.45
C LEU A 92 6.13 -9.10 6.34
N ASP A 93 7.23 -9.87 6.40
CA ASP A 93 7.46 -10.97 5.43
C ASP A 93 6.37 -12.06 5.52
N ASP A 94 5.91 -12.37 6.73
CA ASP A 94 4.84 -13.35 6.93
C ASP A 94 3.49 -12.84 6.39
N MET A 95 3.20 -11.56 6.58
CA MET A 95 2.02 -10.90 5.99
C MET A 95 2.07 -10.96 4.47
N GLY A 96 3.26 -10.75 3.89
CA GLY A 96 3.42 -10.76 2.45
C GLY A 96 3.14 -12.10 1.79
N ARG A 97 3.63 -13.18 2.40
CA ARG A 97 3.33 -14.54 1.93
C ARG A 97 1.84 -14.85 1.95
N GLU A 98 1.07 -14.30 2.89
CA GLU A 98 -0.39 -14.50 2.93
C GLU A 98 -1.10 -13.87 1.71
N LEU A 99 -0.63 -12.71 1.22
CA LEU A 99 -1.17 -12.06 0.02
C LEU A 99 -0.67 -12.73 -1.26
N ASP A 100 0.62 -13.07 -1.34
CA ASP A 100 1.21 -13.76 -2.49
C ASP A 100 0.53 -15.10 -2.77
N GLU A 101 0.26 -15.90 -1.74
CA GLU A 101 -0.45 -17.18 -1.87
C GLU A 101 -1.86 -17.01 -2.46
N LYS A 102 -2.49 -15.85 -2.25
CA LYS A 102 -3.80 -15.52 -2.82
C LYS A 102 -3.65 -14.98 -4.24
N ALA A 103 -2.66 -14.14 -4.50
CA ALA A 103 -2.39 -13.54 -5.80
C ALA A 103 -1.91 -14.58 -6.84
N ASP A 104 -1.18 -15.61 -6.42
CA ASP A 104 -0.75 -16.74 -7.26
C ASP A 104 -1.89 -17.69 -7.66
N SER A 105 -3.10 -17.46 -7.13
CA SER A 105 -4.29 -18.22 -7.50
C SER A 105 -4.82 -17.79 -8.88
N THR A 106 -5.54 -18.68 -9.57
CA THR A 106 -6.16 -18.32 -10.86
C THR A 106 -7.12 -17.14 -10.71
N ASP A 107 -7.32 -16.31 -11.75
CA ASP A 107 -8.30 -15.20 -11.75
C ASP A 107 -9.68 -15.58 -11.19
N ALA A 108 -10.12 -16.82 -11.43
CA ALA A 108 -11.40 -17.34 -10.93
C ALA A 108 -11.40 -17.59 -9.41
N ALA A 109 -10.27 -18.06 -8.86
CA ALA A 109 -10.07 -18.23 -7.42
C ALA A 109 -9.92 -16.87 -6.73
N TRP A 110 -9.22 -15.93 -7.37
CA TRP A 110 -9.11 -14.55 -6.93
C TRP A 110 -10.47 -13.86 -6.84
N LEU A 111 -11.26 -13.90 -7.93
CA LEU A 111 -12.63 -13.39 -7.95
C LEU A 111 -13.50 -14.03 -6.87
N SER A 112 -13.35 -15.34 -6.67
CA SER A 112 -14.11 -16.05 -5.65
C SER A 112 -13.74 -15.57 -4.24
N TRP A 113 -12.48 -15.24 -4.00
CA TRP A 113 -12.01 -14.75 -2.71
C TRP A 113 -12.42 -13.29 -2.47
N LEU A 114 -12.29 -12.40 -3.46
CA LEU A 114 -12.76 -11.01 -3.37
C LEU A 114 -14.26 -10.90 -3.08
N GLY A 115 -15.05 -11.87 -3.58
CA GLY A 115 -16.48 -11.94 -3.30
C GLY A 115 -16.83 -12.58 -1.95
N ASP A 116 -15.84 -13.08 -1.20
CA ASP A 116 -16.01 -13.68 0.12
C ASP A 116 -15.70 -12.65 1.22
N ASP A 117 -16.39 -12.77 2.36
CA ASP A 117 -16.21 -11.91 3.54
C ASP A 117 -14.75 -12.02 4.07
N ASP A 118 -14.09 -13.16 3.82
CA ASP A 118 -12.69 -13.41 4.18
C ASP A 118 -11.71 -12.38 3.60
N SER A 119 -11.96 -11.88 2.39
CA SER A 119 -11.10 -10.87 1.76
C SER A 119 -11.15 -9.54 2.49
N GLY A 120 -12.36 -9.08 2.83
CA GLY A 120 -12.57 -7.88 3.63
C GLY A 120 -11.92 -7.98 5.00
N VAL A 121 -12.10 -9.12 5.68
CA VAL A 121 -11.48 -9.38 6.99
C VAL A 121 -9.95 -9.39 6.90
N THR A 122 -9.39 -10.02 5.87
CA THR A 122 -7.93 -10.12 5.69
C THR A 122 -7.30 -8.77 5.38
N VAL A 123 -7.84 -8.01 4.43
CA VAL A 123 -7.34 -6.67 4.09
C VAL A 123 -7.42 -5.73 5.29
N ASN A 124 -8.58 -5.65 5.96
CA ASN A 124 -8.75 -4.79 7.13
C ASN A 124 -7.78 -5.17 8.27
N ARG A 125 -7.55 -6.47 8.48
CA ARG A 125 -6.58 -6.97 9.47
C ARG A 125 -5.15 -6.56 9.13
N GLN A 126 -4.75 -6.68 7.87
CA GLN A 126 -3.39 -6.30 7.45
C GLN A 126 -3.16 -4.79 7.54
N ILE A 127 -4.12 -3.96 7.13
CA ILE A 127 -4.06 -2.49 7.31
C ILE A 127 -3.89 -2.14 8.80
N ARG A 128 -4.65 -2.80 9.68
CA ARG A 128 -4.54 -2.60 11.13
C ARG A 128 -3.17 -3.00 11.67
N ASN A 129 -2.66 -4.16 11.26
CA ASN A 129 -1.34 -4.65 11.67
C ASN A 129 -0.23 -3.68 11.24
N LEU A 130 -0.27 -3.15 10.01
CA LEU A 130 0.68 -2.14 9.53
C LEU A 130 0.63 -0.87 10.39
N GLY A 131 -0.57 -0.36 10.67
CA GLY A 131 -0.75 0.79 11.56
C GLY A 131 -0.23 0.52 12.99
N ASP A 132 -0.41 -0.69 13.50
CA ASP A 132 0.11 -1.11 14.80
C ASP A 132 1.64 -1.23 14.82
N HIS A 133 2.24 -1.78 13.77
CA HIS A 133 3.70 -1.86 13.61
C HIS A 133 4.32 -0.48 13.51
N LEU A 134 3.78 0.41 12.66
CA LEU A 134 4.27 1.78 12.54
C LEU A 134 4.10 2.57 13.84
N SER A 135 3.02 2.35 14.59
CA SER A 135 2.86 2.94 15.92
C SER A 135 3.91 2.45 16.92
N GLN A 136 4.28 1.16 16.87
CA GLN A 136 5.36 0.62 17.69
C GLN A 136 6.72 1.21 17.28
N ILE A 137 6.97 1.35 15.98
CA ILE A 137 8.18 1.98 15.44
C ILE A 137 8.26 3.44 15.89
N SER A 138 7.20 4.23 15.70
CA SER A 138 7.10 5.60 16.20
C SER A 138 7.39 5.66 17.70
N ALA A 139 6.75 4.83 18.53
CA ALA A 139 7.03 4.81 19.97
C ALA A 139 8.50 4.48 20.30
N MET A 140 9.15 3.64 19.48
CA MET A 140 10.58 3.38 19.62
C MET A 140 11.44 4.60 19.26
N LEU A 141 10.97 5.43 18.35
CA LEU A 141 11.67 6.60 17.85
C LEU A 141 11.38 7.88 18.66
N GLY A 142 10.33 7.91 19.49
CA GLY A 142 9.86 9.09 20.25
C GLY A 142 10.74 9.58 21.40
N GLY A 143 12.01 9.19 21.43
CA GLY A 143 13.03 9.71 22.35
C GLY A 143 13.97 10.71 21.68
N SER A 144 14.93 11.26 22.42
CA SER A 144 16.00 12.07 21.83
C SER A 144 16.95 11.19 21.01
N TRP A 145 17.33 11.67 19.83
CA TRP A 145 18.37 11.05 19.00
C TRP A 145 19.67 11.85 19.11
N ASP A 146 20.81 11.16 19.08
CA ASP A 146 22.13 11.77 18.93
C ASP A 146 22.74 11.41 17.57
N THR A 147 22.24 12.07 16.54
CA THR A 147 22.58 11.89 15.13
C THR A 147 23.92 12.49 14.71
N ARG A 148 24.77 12.93 15.65
CA ARG A 148 26.09 13.53 15.33
C ARG A 148 27.01 12.59 14.53
N ASN A 149 26.80 11.28 14.65
CA ASN A 149 27.57 10.24 13.97
C ASN A 149 26.85 9.68 12.73
N LEU A 150 25.66 10.20 12.40
CA LEU A 150 24.90 9.78 11.23
C LEU A 150 25.55 10.34 9.96
N ASP A 151 25.79 9.46 8.98
CA ASP A 151 26.28 9.89 7.67
C ASP A 151 25.16 10.59 6.89
N ILE A 152 25.52 11.55 6.04
CA ILE A 152 24.56 12.28 5.20
C ILE A 152 23.75 11.33 4.32
N VAL A 153 24.42 10.35 3.71
CA VAL A 153 23.77 9.41 2.79
C VAL A 153 22.70 8.61 3.52
N VAL A 154 23.02 8.13 4.72
CA VAL A 154 22.07 7.42 5.59
C VAL A 154 20.93 8.34 6.03
N GLY A 155 21.25 9.60 6.34
CA GLY A 155 20.26 10.61 6.68
C GLY A 155 19.25 10.89 5.57
N HIS A 156 19.72 10.97 4.31
CA HIS A 156 18.87 11.06 3.12
C HIS A 156 18.05 9.79 2.94
N GLN A 157 18.69 8.62 3.00
CA GLN A 157 18.03 7.33 2.81
C GLN A 157 16.85 7.15 3.77
N LEU A 158 16.99 7.53 5.04
CA LEU A 158 15.88 7.48 6.00
C LEU A 158 14.70 8.38 5.64
N LEU A 159 14.98 9.58 5.12
CA LEU A 159 13.91 10.47 4.66
C LEU A 159 13.28 9.92 3.39
N ASP A 160 14.08 9.48 2.42
CA ASP A 160 13.64 8.88 1.15
C ASP A 160 12.67 7.74 1.38
N GLN A 161 13.04 6.81 2.25
CA GLN A 161 12.21 5.69 2.67
C GLN A 161 10.94 6.11 3.42
N LEU A 162 11.00 7.19 4.20
CA LEU A 162 9.82 7.73 4.88
C LEU A 162 8.82 8.38 3.90
N ASP A 163 9.31 8.95 2.79
CA ASP A 163 8.44 9.50 1.75
C ASP A 163 7.86 8.41 0.85
N GLU A 164 8.64 7.37 0.53
CA GLU A 164 8.14 6.18 -0.17
C GLU A 164 7.02 5.51 0.63
N LEU A 165 7.19 5.35 1.95
CA LEU A 165 6.13 4.85 2.84
C LEU A 165 4.88 5.76 2.85
N ARG A 166 5.06 7.08 2.78
CA ARG A 166 3.95 8.02 2.65
C ARG A 166 3.26 7.88 1.29
N GLU A 167 4.03 7.70 0.22
CA GLU A 167 3.52 7.52 -1.14
C GLU A 167 2.65 6.28 -1.24
N SER A 168 3.18 5.12 -0.83
CA SER A 168 2.42 3.86 -0.83
C SER A 168 1.18 3.95 0.06
N THR A 169 1.26 4.64 1.20
CA THR A 169 0.07 4.87 2.05
C THR A 169 -0.97 5.74 1.33
N ALA A 170 -0.55 6.75 0.58
CA ALA A 170 -1.47 7.59 -0.20
C ALA A 170 -2.13 6.79 -1.34
N ASP A 171 -1.36 5.91 -1.99
CA ASP A 171 -1.87 5.02 -3.03
C ASP A 171 -2.90 4.03 -2.47
N LEU A 172 -2.65 3.45 -1.30
CA LEU A 172 -3.65 2.62 -0.61
C LEU A 172 -4.93 3.40 -0.29
N VAL A 173 -4.80 4.63 0.23
CA VAL A 173 -5.96 5.49 0.51
C VAL A 173 -6.77 5.75 -0.76
N ASN A 174 -6.10 5.97 -1.90
CA ASN A 174 -6.75 6.19 -3.18
C ASN A 174 -7.41 4.92 -3.72
N ALA A 175 -6.72 3.78 -3.65
CA ALA A 175 -7.23 2.50 -4.10
C ALA A 175 -8.49 2.10 -3.30
N LEU A 176 -8.50 2.31 -1.97
CA LEU A 176 -9.67 2.05 -1.14
C LEU A 176 -10.86 2.96 -1.49
N ASP A 177 -10.61 4.24 -1.78
CA ASP A 177 -11.65 5.19 -2.19
C ASP A 177 -12.25 4.82 -3.55
N ASP A 178 -11.40 4.47 -4.51
CA ASP A 178 -11.79 4.03 -5.86
C ASP A 178 -12.57 2.71 -5.81
N ALA A 179 -12.25 1.85 -4.84
CA ALA A 179 -12.86 0.53 -4.72
C ALA A 179 -14.30 0.53 -4.24
N GLY A 180 -14.73 1.54 -3.48
CA GLY A 180 -16.08 1.52 -2.95
C GLY A 180 -16.28 0.51 -1.82
N SER A 181 -17.51 0.43 -1.32
CA SER A 181 -17.92 -0.55 -0.31
C SER A 181 -18.11 -1.97 -0.85
N ASP A 182 -17.73 -2.24 -2.10
CA ASP A 182 -18.14 -3.42 -2.85
C ASP A 182 -17.48 -4.72 -2.38
N TYR A 183 -16.36 -4.64 -1.64
CA TYR A 183 -15.56 -5.79 -1.18
C TYR A 183 -15.50 -5.94 0.34
N GLY A 184 -16.39 -5.25 1.08
CA GLY A 184 -16.37 -5.28 2.54
C GLY A 184 -15.15 -4.61 3.18
N TRP A 185 -14.34 -3.89 2.40
CA TRP A 185 -13.31 -2.99 2.91
C TRP A 185 -13.98 -1.81 3.60
N ALA A 186 -13.88 -1.78 4.92
CA ALA A 186 -14.68 -0.88 5.74
C ALA A 186 -13.96 0.46 5.85
N TYR A 187 -14.33 1.44 5.02
CA TYR A 187 -13.80 2.80 5.12
C TYR A 187 -14.88 3.85 5.33
N ASP A 188 -14.51 4.98 5.93
CA ASP A 188 -15.33 6.19 6.03
C ASP A 188 -14.78 7.24 5.04
N PRO A 189 -15.58 7.74 4.08
CA PRO A 189 -15.15 8.79 3.17
C PRO A 189 -14.57 10.05 3.87
N GLN A 190 -15.04 10.36 5.08
CA GLN A 190 -14.48 11.45 5.86
C GLN A 190 -13.06 11.12 6.34
N GLN A 191 -12.80 9.88 6.76
CA GLN A 191 -11.48 9.41 7.16
C GLN A 191 -10.52 9.39 5.96
N ILE A 192 -10.96 8.93 4.79
CA ILE A 192 -10.19 9.00 3.53
C ILE A 192 -9.75 10.44 3.23
N LYS A 193 -10.67 11.41 3.35
CA LYS A 193 -10.34 12.82 3.12
C LYS A 193 -9.33 13.37 4.14
N GLN A 194 -9.47 12.98 5.41
CA GLN A 194 -8.53 13.36 6.47
C GLN A 194 -7.15 12.75 6.23
N ALA A 195 -7.09 11.48 5.83
CA ALA A 195 -5.87 10.77 5.48
C ALA A 195 -5.12 11.47 4.35
N ARG A 196 -5.78 11.75 3.22
CA ARG A 196 -5.19 12.51 2.10
C ARG A 196 -4.62 13.85 2.56
N THR A 197 -5.40 14.61 3.35
CA THR A 197 -4.95 15.92 3.87
C THR A 197 -3.71 15.80 4.76
N ALA A 198 -3.60 14.74 5.56
CA ALA A 198 -2.44 14.50 6.42
C ALA A 198 -1.20 14.12 5.59
N LEU A 199 -1.36 13.22 4.63
CA LEU A 199 -0.29 12.76 3.75
C LEU A 199 0.23 13.88 2.83
N ASP A 200 -0.65 14.72 2.26
CA ASP A 200 -0.25 15.89 1.45
C ASP A 200 0.58 16.90 2.26
N ARG A 201 0.22 17.12 3.53
CA ARG A 201 0.98 18.01 4.42
C ARG A 201 2.35 17.43 4.74
N MET A 202 2.41 16.11 4.96
CA MET A 202 3.65 15.39 5.18
C MET A 202 4.58 15.49 3.96
N GLU A 203 4.07 15.25 2.75
CA GLU A 203 4.82 15.41 1.49
C GLU A 203 5.42 16.82 1.38
N GLN A 204 4.62 17.85 1.60
CA GLN A 204 5.08 19.25 1.56
C GLN A 204 6.15 19.57 2.61
N ASN A 205 6.08 18.94 3.79
CA ASN A 205 7.08 19.11 4.84
C ASN A 205 8.40 18.41 4.48
N LEU A 206 8.32 17.17 3.99
CA LEU A 206 9.48 16.39 3.54
C LEU A 206 10.21 17.08 2.38
N ASN A 207 9.46 17.49 1.35
CA ASN A 207 10.01 18.18 0.18
C ASN A 207 10.76 19.44 0.56
N ARG A 208 10.17 20.30 1.42
CA ARG A 208 10.84 21.51 1.93
C ARG A 208 12.15 21.23 2.66
N LYS A 209 12.28 20.09 3.33
CA LYS A 209 13.52 19.71 4.03
C LYS A 209 14.55 19.05 3.11
N ARG A 210 14.14 18.57 1.94
CA ARG A 210 15.02 18.06 0.88
C ARG A 210 15.45 19.10 -0.15
N GLU A 211 14.84 20.28 -0.19
CA GLU A 211 15.18 21.35 -1.14
C GLU A 211 16.63 21.89 -0.97
N GLY A 212 17.29 21.59 0.14
CA GLY A 212 18.69 21.92 0.40
C GLY A 212 19.66 20.83 -0.09
N GLY A 213 20.90 21.22 -0.41
CA GLY A 213 21.95 20.25 -0.78
C GLY A 213 22.56 19.55 0.45
N ASP A 214 23.57 18.69 0.24
CA ASP A 214 24.26 17.96 1.31
C ASP A 214 24.71 18.84 2.50
N ALA A 215 25.07 20.09 2.23
CA ALA A 215 25.47 21.03 3.27
C ALA A 215 24.31 21.38 4.22
N ASP A 216 23.11 21.60 3.67
CA ASP A 216 21.90 21.88 4.43
C ASP A 216 21.43 20.63 5.16
N MET A 217 21.49 19.46 4.50
CA MET A 217 21.22 18.17 5.15
C MET A 217 22.14 17.96 6.36
N ARG A 218 23.45 18.24 6.24
CA ARG A 218 24.39 18.07 7.37
C ARG A 218 24.03 18.93 8.58
N ILE A 219 23.48 20.12 8.34
CA ILE A 219 22.99 21.01 9.40
C ILE A 219 21.73 20.41 9.99
N PHE A 220 20.76 20.08 9.14
CA PHE A 220 19.47 19.52 9.54
C PHE A 220 19.60 18.23 10.36
N LEU A 221 20.48 17.30 9.95
CA LEU A 221 20.74 16.07 10.70
C LEU A 221 21.17 16.33 12.14
N ARG A 222 21.80 17.46 12.45
CA ARG A 222 22.26 17.80 13.81
C ARG A 222 21.21 18.55 14.62
N GLU A 223 20.13 18.97 13.97
CA GLU A 223 19.05 19.68 14.63
C GLU A 223 18.10 18.71 15.28
N GLN A 224 17.51 19.15 16.39
CA GLN A 224 16.43 18.42 17.04
C GLN A 224 15.25 18.20 16.06
N GLU A 225 15.08 19.07 15.07
CA GLU A 225 13.99 18.97 14.11
C GLU A 225 14.04 17.68 13.25
N TYR A 226 15.23 17.11 12.97
CA TYR A 226 15.34 15.89 12.16
C TYR A 226 14.62 14.68 12.78
N HIS A 227 14.88 14.41 14.06
CA HIS A 227 14.24 13.28 14.74
C HIS A 227 12.74 13.51 14.98
N VAL A 228 12.33 14.76 15.26
CA VAL A 228 10.92 15.13 15.40
C VAL A 228 10.18 14.84 14.10
N LEU A 229 10.75 15.26 12.97
CA LEU A 229 10.17 15.03 11.66
C LEU A 229 10.02 13.53 11.38
N ALA A 230 11.05 12.72 11.62
CA ALA A 230 10.97 11.27 11.40
C ALA A 230 9.89 10.63 12.28
N HIS A 231 9.89 10.94 13.58
CA HIS A 231 8.93 10.43 14.56
C HIS A 231 7.48 10.80 14.23
N GLU A 232 7.19 12.10 14.03
CA GLU A 232 5.83 12.62 13.82
C GLU A 232 5.22 12.10 12.51
N ASN A 233 6.04 11.93 11.48
CA ASN A 233 5.59 11.42 10.20
C ASN A 233 5.20 9.93 10.29
N ILE A 234 6.00 9.10 10.95
CA ILE A 234 5.65 7.68 11.16
C ILE A 234 4.40 7.57 12.03
N GLU A 235 4.28 8.40 13.06
CA GLU A 235 3.08 8.48 13.90
C GLU A 235 1.85 8.86 13.07
N THR A 236 2.00 9.84 12.17
CA THR A 236 0.93 10.28 11.26
C THR A 236 0.49 9.15 10.35
N ILE A 237 1.42 8.43 9.71
CA ILE A 237 1.08 7.29 8.83
C ILE A 237 0.39 6.18 9.64
N ALA A 238 0.90 5.85 10.83
CA ALA A 238 0.28 4.88 11.72
C ALA A 238 -1.17 5.25 12.08
N GLN A 239 -1.40 6.53 12.39
CA GLN A 239 -2.73 7.06 12.68
C GLN A 239 -3.63 7.01 11.44
N VAL A 240 -3.10 7.34 10.25
CA VAL A 240 -3.82 7.24 8.98
C VAL A 240 -4.32 5.81 8.80
N LEU A 241 -3.43 4.82 8.78
CA LEU A 241 -3.78 3.42 8.55
C LEU A 241 -4.81 2.90 9.56
N ARG A 242 -4.62 3.17 10.86
CA ARG A 242 -5.60 2.80 11.90
C ARG A 242 -6.94 3.49 11.73
N SER A 243 -6.94 4.72 11.21
CA SER A 243 -8.15 5.51 10.99
C SER A 243 -8.87 5.14 9.71
N LEU A 244 -8.26 4.41 8.77
CA LEU A 244 -8.93 4.00 7.52
C LEU A 244 -10.04 2.99 7.77
N LEU A 245 -9.98 2.28 8.89
CA LEU A 245 -10.93 1.25 9.25
C LEU A 245 -12.04 1.85 10.11
N GLN A 246 -13.29 1.59 9.76
CA GLN A 246 -14.39 1.91 10.67
C GLN A 246 -14.12 1.21 12.02
N PRO A 247 -14.33 1.89 13.17
CA PRO A 247 -14.32 1.20 14.46
C PRO A 247 -15.33 0.08 14.34
N GLU A 248 -14.92 -1.17 14.62
CA GLU A 248 -15.80 -2.33 14.53
C GLU A 248 -17.13 -1.94 15.13
N GLN A 249 -18.19 -1.93 14.32
CA GLN A 249 -19.52 -1.74 14.84
C GLN A 249 -19.65 -2.76 15.95
N SER A 250 -19.72 -2.24 17.17
CA SER A 250 -19.84 -3.02 18.37
C SER A 250 -21.01 -3.94 18.08
N SER A 251 -20.73 -5.23 17.92
CA SER A 251 -21.73 -6.26 17.71
C SER A 251 -22.70 -6.15 18.88
N SER A 252 -23.74 -5.37 18.67
CA SER A 252 -24.75 -5.05 19.65
C SER A 252 -25.88 -6.02 19.42
N ARG A 253 -25.74 -7.15 20.10
CA ARG A 253 -26.76 -8.15 20.46
C ARG A 253 -27.18 -9.16 19.39
#